data_AF-A0A968BTR7-F1
#
_entry.id   AF-A0A968BTR7-F1
#
_cell.length_a   1.000
_cell.length_b   1.000
_cell.length_c   1.000
_cell.angle_alpha   90.00
_cell.angle_beta   90.00
_cell.angle_gamma   90.00
#
_symmetry.space_group_name_H-M   'P 1'
#
loop_
_entity.id
_entity.type
_entity.pdbx_description
1 polymer ?
#
loop_
_entity_poly.entity_id
_entity_poly.type
_entity_poly.pdbx_seq_one_letter_code
_entity_poly.pdbx_strand_id
1 'polypeptide(L)' 'GHRVVHGGERFAASVWITDDVLQAIYDNVPLAPLHNPPNIQGIEAIKALLPDIPQVGVFD' A
#
# COMPACT_ATOMS: atom_id res chain seq x y z
N GLY A 1 8.95 0.21 -5.49
CA GLY A 1 8.25 -0.78 -4.64
C GLY A 1 8.11 -0.19 -3.26
N HIS A 2 6.96 -0.39 -2.61
CA HIS A 2 6.62 0.20 -1.32
C HIS A 2 6.66 -0.87 -0.23
N ARG A 3 7.26 -0.58 0.92
CA ARG A 3 7.15 -1.45 2.09
C ARG A 3 5.90 -1.08 2.86
N VAL A 4 5.02 -2.04 3.08
CA VAL A 4 3.74 -1.86 3.78
C VAL A 4 3.72 -2.78 4.99
N VAL A 5 3.50 -2.23 6.18
CA VAL A 5 3.70 -2.99 7.42
C VAL A 5 2.59 -4.01 7.66
N HIS A 6 1.32 -3.69 7.35
CA HIS A 6 0.25 -4.66 7.55
C HIS A 6 -0.87 -4.52 6.52
N GLY A 7 -1.09 -5.60 5.78
CA GLY A 7 -2.19 -5.77 4.82
C GLY A 7 -3.41 -6.49 5.41
N GLY A 8 -3.41 -6.70 6.73
CA GLY A 8 -4.33 -7.64 7.39
C GLY A 8 -4.05 -9.09 6.97
N GLU A 9 -5.05 -9.95 7.03
CA GLU A 9 -4.95 -11.36 6.56
C GLU A 9 -4.98 -11.50 5.03
N ARG A 10 -5.12 -10.38 4.31
CA ARG A 10 -5.47 -10.37 2.88
C ARG A 10 -4.26 -10.50 1.97
N PHE A 11 -3.07 -10.13 2.44
CA PHE A 11 -1.84 -10.16 1.64
C PHE A 11 -0.72 -10.82 2.43
N ALA A 12 -0.19 -11.93 1.90
CA ALA A 12 0.93 -12.69 2.49
C ALA A 12 2.15 -12.75 1.55
N ALA A 13 2.13 -11.93 0.48
CA ALA A 13 3.18 -11.85 -0.53
C ALA A 13 3.18 -10.45 -1.14
N SER A 14 4.23 -10.15 -1.91
CA SER A 14 4.25 -8.92 -2.70
C SER A 14 3.15 -8.94 -3.76
N VAL A 15 2.44 -7.82 -3.91
CA VAL A 15 1.32 -7.68 -4.86
C VAL A 15 1.43 -6.39 -5.65
N TRP A 16 0.86 -6.39 -6.85
CA TRP A 16 0.66 -5.16 -7.62
C TRP A 16 -0.28 -4.23 -6.86
N ILE A 17 0.05 -2.95 -6.81
CA ILE A 17 -0.83 -1.93 -6.24
C ILE A 17 -1.94 -1.64 -7.24
N THR A 18 -3.13 -2.16 -6.94
CA THR A 18 -4.39 -1.77 -7.56
C THR A 18 -5.17 -0.87 -6.60
N ASP A 19 -6.28 -0.30 -7.07
CA ASP A 19 -7.16 0.48 -6.18
C ASP A 19 -7.74 -0.38 -5.05
N ASP A 20 -8.07 -1.65 -5.31
CA ASP A 20 -8.53 -2.59 -4.28
C ASP A 20 -7.45 -2.86 -3.22
N VAL A 21 -6.19 -3.00 -3.64
CA VAL A 21 -5.07 -3.18 -2.72
C VAL A 21 -4.86 -1.93 -1.87
N LEU A 22 -4.92 -0.75 -2.50
CA LEU A 22 -4.77 0.52 -1.79
C LEU A 22 -5.89 0.74 -0.77
N GLN A 23 -7.13 0.42 -1.13
CA GLN A 23 -8.26 0.46 -0.21
C GLN A 23 -8.06 -0.49 0.98
N ALA A 24 -7.56 -1.70 0.74
CA ALA A 24 -7.26 -2.61 1.84
C ALA A 24 -6.16 -2.07 2.77
N ILE A 25 -5.17 -1.31 2.26
CA ILE A 25 -4.16 -0.65 3.13
C ILE A 25 -4.81 0.46 3.97
N TYR A 26 -5.75 1.23 3.39
CA TYR A 26 -6.56 2.22 4.13
C TYR A 26 -7.37 1.56 5.25
N ASP A 27 -8.08 0.46 4.97
CA ASP A 27 -8.92 -0.25 5.94
C ASP A 27 -8.11 -0.81 7.11
N ASN A 28 -6.82 -1.12 6.88
CA ASN A 28 -5.90 -1.62 7.90
C ASN A 28 -5.13 -0.52 8.64
N VAL A 29 -5.39 0.77 8.38
CA VAL A 29 -4.79 1.88 9.15
C VAL A 29 -4.99 1.71 10.67
N PRO A 30 -6.16 1.29 11.19
CA PRO A 30 -6.33 1.05 12.62
C PRO A 30 -5.38 -0.01 13.21
N LEU A 31 -4.91 -0.97 12.41
CA LEU A 31 -3.96 -1.99 12.86
C LEU A 31 -2.52 -1.47 12.90
N ALA A 32 -2.17 -0.50 12.04
CA ALA A 32 -0.83 0.07 11.95
C ALA A 32 -0.88 1.61 11.78
N PRO A 33 -1.42 2.36 12.75
CA PRO A 33 -1.80 3.76 12.59
C PRO A 33 -0.62 4.71 12.37
N LEU A 34 0.59 4.33 12.78
CA LEU A 34 1.80 5.12 12.57
C LEU A 34 2.57 4.73 11.31
N HIS A 35 2.22 3.62 10.66
CA HIS A 35 2.96 3.08 9.52
C HIS A 35 2.16 3.15 8.22
N ASN A 36 0.89 2.75 8.22
CA ASN A 36 0.09 2.71 6.99
C ASN A 36 -0.17 4.11 6.41
N PRO A 37 -0.49 5.17 7.18
CA PRO A 37 -0.73 6.49 6.61
C PRO A 37 0.44 7.07 5.79
N PRO A 38 1.71 7.10 6.28
CA PRO A 38 2.82 7.57 5.44
C PRO A 38 3.10 6.64 4.24
N ASN A 39 2.87 5.33 4.35
CA ASN A 39 3.03 4.41 3.22
C ASN A 39 2.02 4.70 2.09
N ILE A 40 0.77 4.94 2.47
CA ILE A 40 -0.30 5.32 1.54
C ILE A 40 0.05 6.64 0.82
N GLN A 41 0.53 7.64 1.57
CA GLN A 41 0.97 8.91 0.97
C GLN A 41 2.07 8.70 -0.07
N GLY A 42 3.04 7.81 0.21
CA GLY A 42 4.08 7.46 -0.76
C GLY A 42 3.54 6.81 -2.03
N ILE A 43 2.58 5.89 -1.89
CA ILE A 43 1.91 5.24 -3.02
C ILE A 43 1.16 6.27 -3.89
N GLU A 44 0.34 7.12 -3.27
CA GLU A 44 -0.44 8.14 -3.97
C GLU A 44 0.44 9.18 -4.66
N ALA A 45 1.53 9.60 -4.01
CA ALA A 45 2.50 10.51 -4.62
C ALA A 45 3.10 9.91 -5.90
N ILE A 46 3.46 8.64 -5.90
CA ILE A 46 3.99 7.98 -7.10
C ILE A 46 2.88 7.73 -8.14
N LYS A 47 1.64 7.43 -7.75
CA LYS A 47 0.50 7.36 -8.69
C LYS A 47 0.31 8.70 -9.42
N ALA A 48 0.45 9.81 -8.71
CA ALA A 48 0.33 11.15 -9.30
C ALA A 48 1.53 11.52 -10.19
N LEU A 49 2.76 11.17 -9.80
CA LEU A 49 3.98 11.51 -10.53
C LEU A 49 4.23 10.60 -11.75
N LEU A 50 3.88 9.32 -11.65
CA LEU A 50 4.19 8.27 -12.62
C LEU A 50 2.95 7.39 -12.86
N PRO A 51 1.86 7.93 -13.44
CA PRO A 51 0.56 7.26 -13.53
C PRO A 51 0.58 5.95 -14.33
N ASP A 52 1.46 5.84 -15.33
CA ASP A 52 1.53 4.68 -16.23
C ASP A 52 2.50 3.59 -15.73
N ILE A 53 3.22 3.85 -14.63
CA ILE A 53 4.22 2.91 -14.11
C ILE A 53 3.57 2.01 -13.05
N PRO A 54 3.56 0.68 -13.25
CA PRO A 54 2.99 -0.24 -12.28
C PRO A 54 3.81 -0.23 -10.99
N GLN A 55 3.11 -0.27 -9.86
CA GLN A 55 3.71 -0.24 -8.52
C GLN A 55 3.48 -1.58 -7.81
N VAL A 56 4.41 -1.95 -6.93
CA VAL A 56 4.34 -3.17 -6.11
C VAL A 56 4.39 -2.79 -4.64
N GLY A 57 3.50 -3.39 -3.84
CA GLY A 57 3.54 -3.38 -2.38
C GLY A 57 4.18 -4.65 -1.86
N VAL A 58 5.16 -4.51 -0.97
CA VAL A 58 5.82 -5.60 -0.25
C VAL A 58 5.33 -5.54 1.20
N PHE A 59 4.56 -6.53 1.60
CA PHE A 59 3.99 -6.62 2.94
C PHE A 59 4.95 -7.37 3.86
N ASP A 60 5.17 -6.83 5.06
CA ASP A 60 5.89 -7.53 6.15
C ASP A 60 5.06 -8.72 6.67
#